data_AF-A0A0B7MHK3-F1
#
_entry.id   AF-A0A0B7MHK3-F1
#
_cell.length_a   1.000
_cell.length_b   1.000
_cell.length_c   1.000
_cell.angle_alpha   90.00
_cell.angle_beta   90.00
_cell.angle_gamma   90.00
#
_symmetry.space_group_name_H-M   'P 1'
#
loop_
_entity.id
_entity.type
_entity.pdbx_description
1 polymer ?
#
loop_
_entity_poly.entity_id
_entity_poly.type
_entity_poly.pdbx_seq_one_letter_code
_entity_poly.pdbx_strand_id
1 'polypeptide(L)'
;MHISFGKTELTPELGSKKEWLLTNGLGGFASSTIIGENTRRYHGLLLAALHPPVDRRLLVAKLDEDLYINKVRCVLGTNRVRDGYAQEGYRYLLHFQRYPFPTYIYQIDGIFLIKTIIMVHGENTTVVHYRVVNQLKQDLEMFIFPLINCRDFHHTTQKNDWPFHQEFINNRQVEIAPYSGAPHIYLASDRAGFVYSPSWYKGMYYYMEEYRGLPCYEDHFIPGYFTLYSQASEEFSIILSTGKIAGCNYEMLANNEKERCNALLDLAGYSDDFVQKLVLAADDFIVERASTGKKSIIAGYPWFNDWGRDAMIALPGLTLCTGRFQDAREILATFAANTKEGLVPNMFTDAGQEPLYNTVDASLWLFLCCSK
;
A
#
# COMPACT_ATOMS: atom_id res chain seq x y z
N MET A 1 -9.83 -2.95 19.04
CA MET A 1 -9.26 -1.90 18.18
C MET A 1 -10.33 -1.36 17.22
N HIS A 2 -10.81 -0.12 17.40
CA HIS A 2 -11.77 0.50 16.46
C HIS A 2 -11.29 1.91 16.10
N ILE A 3 -10.81 2.09 14.85
CA ILE A 3 -10.51 3.40 14.27
C ILE A 3 -11.39 3.54 13.04
N SER A 4 -12.34 4.46 13.12
CA SER A 4 -13.37 4.65 12.10
C SER A 4 -13.77 6.11 12.01
N PHE A 5 -14.14 6.55 10.81
CA PHE A 5 -14.54 7.92 10.54
C PHE A 5 -15.88 7.94 9.80
N GLY A 6 -16.81 8.76 10.28
CA GLY A 6 -18.10 8.96 9.65
C GLY A 6 -18.09 10.15 8.68
N LYS A 7 -19.22 10.34 7.97
CA LYS A 7 -19.40 11.36 6.92
C LYS A 7 -18.90 12.77 7.27
N THR A 8 -19.01 13.21 8.53
CA THR A 8 -18.56 14.54 8.98
C THR A 8 -17.04 14.74 8.92
N GLU A 9 -16.27 13.65 8.94
CA GLU A 9 -14.81 13.67 8.90
C GLU A 9 -14.24 13.30 7.52
N LEU A 10 -15.11 12.90 6.60
CA LEU A 10 -14.78 12.43 5.26
C LEU A 10 -14.89 13.54 4.20
N THR A 11 -14.71 14.80 4.62
CA THR A 11 -14.60 15.94 3.71
C THR A 11 -13.16 16.11 3.23
N PRO A 12 -12.91 16.79 2.11
CA PRO A 12 -11.56 17.12 1.66
C PRO A 12 -10.68 17.80 2.72
N GLU A 13 -11.23 18.66 3.56
CA GLU A 13 -10.46 19.47 4.53
C GLU A 13 -9.93 18.66 5.72
N LEU A 14 -10.63 17.58 6.07
CA LEU A 14 -10.33 16.72 7.22
C LEU A 14 -9.81 15.35 6.79
N GLY A 15 -10.45 14.73 5.80
CA GLY A 15 -10.16 13.38 5.34
C GLY A 15 -8.82 13.27 4.61
N SER A 16 -8.44 14.28 3.84
CA SER A 16 -7.14 14.30 3.13
C SER A 16 -5.93 14.33 4.08
N LYS A 17 -6.14 14.74 5.35
CA LYS A 17 -5.10 14.84 6.39
C LYS A 17 -4.94 13.56 7.20
N LYS A 18 -5.82 12.59 7.03
CA LYS A 18 -5.80 11.30 7.74
C LYS A 18 -5.42 10.22 6.75
N GLU A 19 -4.32 9.55 7.04
CA GLU A 19 -3.72 8.56 6.15
C GLU A 19 -3.72 7.18 6.81
N TRP A 20 -3.70 6.14 5.99
CA TRP A 20 -3.48 4.77 6.43
C TRP A 20 -2.27 4.19 5.71
N LEU A 21 -1.66 3.18 6.35
CA LEU A 21 -0.54 2.41 5.85
C LEU A 21 -0.85 0.92 6.00
N LEU A 22 -0.50 0.12 5.00
CA LEU A 22 -0.37 -1.33 5.07
C LEU A 22 1.03 -1.69 4.57
N THR A 23 1.75 -2.55 5.27
CA THR A 23 3.07 -3.02 4.84
C THR A 23 3.04 -4.53 4.60
N ASN A 24 4.01 -5.04 3.84
CA ASN A 24 4.13 -6.46 3.53
C ASN A 24 5.34 -7.14 4.21
N GLY A 25 6.01 -6.48 5.16
CA GLY A 25 7.22 -7.00 5.77
C GLY A 25 8.44 -7.10 4.83
N LEU A 26 8.32 -6.63 3.58
CA LEU A 26 9.43 -6.57 2.61
C LEU A 26 9.93 -5.13 2.38
N GLY A 27 9.37 -4.14 3.09
CA GLY A 27 9.57 -2.72 2.79
C GLY A 27 8.62 -2.15 1.74
N GLY A 28 7.84 -3.00 1.06
CA GLY A 28 6.72 -2.59 0.23
C GLY A 28 5.53 -2.14 1.09
N PHE A 29 4.67 -1.30 0.51
CA PHE A 29 3.50 -0.80 1.21
C PHE A 29 2.37 -0.35 0.27
N ALA A 30 1.18 -0.22 0.86
CA ALA A 30 0.04 0.49 0.32
C ALA A 30 -0.36 1.63 1.27
N SER A 31 -0.74 2.78 0.74
CA SER A 31 -1.15 3.95 1.53
C SER A 31 -2.04 4.89 0.73
N SER A 32 -3.01 5.49 1.40
CA SER A 32 -3.84 6.59 0.88
C SER A 32 -4.48 7.35 2.04
N THR A 33 -5.33 8.32 1.71
CA THR A 33 -6.16 9.04 2.68
C THR A 33 -7.46 8.31 2.98
N ILE A 34 -8.14 8.66 4.07
CA ILE A 34 -9.45 8.06 4.42
C ILE A 34 -10.58 8.41 3.44
N ILE A 35 -10.33 9.30 2.46
CA ILE A 35 -11.26 9.64 1.37
C ILE A 35 -10.80 9.14 -0.01
N GLY A 36 -9.68 8.42 -0.06
CA GLY A 36 -9.12 7.86 -1.30
C GLY A 36 -8.51 8.91 -2.23
N GLU A 37 -8.22 10.11 -1.73
CA GLU A 37 -7.42 11.12 -2.43
C GLU A 37 -5.93 10.80 -2.25
N ASN A 38 -5.17 10.79 -3.35
CA ASN A 38 -3.71 10.76 -3.29
C ASN A 38 -3.19 12.20 -3.16
N THR A 39 -2.68 12.56 -1.98
CA THR A 39 -2.24 13.94 -1.65
C THR A 39 -0.74 14.14 -1.79
N ARG A 40 0.00 13.04 -1.86
CA ARG A 40 1.45 12.94 -2.00
C ARG A 40 1.82 11.83 -2.98
N ARG A 41 3.00 11.93 -3.59
CA ARG A 41 3.51 10.93 -4.57
C ARG A 41 3.81 9.55 -3.97
N TYR A 42 3.67 9.41 -2.65
CA TYR A 42 3.90 8.17 -1.91
C TYR A 42 2.60 7.42 -1.61
N HIS A 43 1.44 7.97 -1.99
CA HIS A 43 0.19 7.22 -1.95
C HIS A 43 0.10 6.30 -3.17
N GLY A 44 -0.34 5.07 -2.91
CA GLY A 44 -0.34 3.99 -3.88
C GLY A 44 -0.97 2.74 -3.29
N LEU A 45 -1.57 1.91 -4.14
CA LEU A 45 -2.05 0.59 -3.76
C LEU A 45 -0.94 -0.47 -3.84
N LEU A 46 0.12 -0.23 -4.62
CA LEU A 46 1.27 -1.12 -4.67
C LEU A 46 2.55 -0.30 -4.86
N LEU A 47 3.23 0.01 -3.75
CA LEU A 47 4.64 0.36 -3.75
C LEU A 47 5.43 -0.90 -3.42
N ALA A 48 6.06 -1.49 -4.43
CA ALA A 48 6.78 -2.76 -4.29
C ALA A 48 8.25 -2.52 -3.96
N ALA A 49 8.79 -3.22 -2.95
CA ALA A 49 10.22 -3.28 -2.71
C ALA A 49 10.81 -4.44 -3.52
N LEU A 50 11.53 -4.13 -4.59
CA LEU A 50 12.06 -5.13 -5.52
C LEU A 50 13.34 -5.79 -4.99
N HIS A 51 14.02 -5.11 -4.08
CA HIS A 51 15.20 -5.61 -3.37
C HIS A 51 15.03 -5.34 -1.87
N PRO A 52 14.20 -6.12 -1.15
CA PRO A 52 13.78 -5.81 0.22
C PRO A 52 14.92 -5.37 1.16
N PRO A 53 14.76 -4.25 1.91
CA PRO A 53 13.62 -3.32 1.92
C PRO A 53 13.71 -2.12 0.95
N VAL A 54 14.67 -2.14 0.03
CA VAL A 54 15.00 -1.01 -0.86
C VAL A 54 14.50 -1.23 -2.30
N ASP A 55 14.85 -0.31 -3.22
CA ASP A 55 14.34 -0.29 -4.61
C ASP A 55 12.81 -0.30 -4.64
N ARG A 56 12.22 0.68 -3.95
CA ARG A 56 10.77 0.84 -3.83
C ARG A 56 10.22 1.55 -5.05
N ARG A 57 9.26 0.92 -5.72
CA ARG A 57 8.64 1.48 -6.92
C ARG A 57 7.14 1.57 -6.81
N LEU A 58 6.58 2.69 -7.25
CA LEU A 58 5.14 2.81 -7.41
C LEU A 58 4.71 2.08 -8.67
N LEU A 59 3.96 1.00 -8.51
CA LEU A 59 3.46 0.17 -9.62
C LEU A 59 1.98 0.39 -9.89
N VAL A 60 1.18 0.49 -8.82
CA VAL A 60 -0.25 0.82 -8.93
C VAL A 60 -0.58 1.95 -7.97
N ALA A 61 -0.91 3.12 -8.54
CA ALA A 61 -1.27 4.31 -7.78
C ALA A 61 -2.65 4.20 -7.15
N LYS A 62 -3.61 3.66 -7.90
CA LYS A 62 -5.02 3.62 -7.48
C LYS A 62 -5.85 2.69 -8.35
N LEU A 63 -7.00 2.28 -7.81
CA LEU A 63 -8.14 1.78 -8.57
C LEU A 63 -9.24 2.83 -8.46
N ASP A 64 -9.64 3.41 -9.59
CA ASP A 64 -10.80 4.31 -9.68
C ASP A 64 -12.02 3.55 -10.16
N GLU A 65 -13.15 3.74 -9.47
CA GLU A 65 -14.39 3.04 -9.77
C GLU A 65 -15.46 3.96 -10.38
N ASP A 66 -16.09 3.48 -11.43
CA ASP A 66 -17.39 3.99 -11.89
C ASP A 66 -18.46 2.94 -11.65
N LEU A 67 -19.57 3.36 -11.05
CA LEU A 67 -20.76 2.55 -10.87
C LEU A 67 -21.89 3.14 -11.70
N TYR A 68 -22.47 2.34 -12.60
CA TYR A 68 -23.68 2.70 -13.32
C TYR A 68 -24.86 2.00 -12.65
N ILE A 69 -25.82 2.79 -12.17
CA ILE A 69 -27.07 2.30 -11.56
C ILE A 69 -28.21 2.71 -12.47
N ASN A 70 -28.93 1.75 -13.06
CA ASN A 70 -30.00 2.03 -14.03
C ASN A 70 -29.55 3.02 -15.13
N LYS A 71 -28.32 2.86 -15.63
CA LYS A 71 -27.63 3.70 -16.63
C LYS A 71 -27.18 5.09 -16.17
N VAL A 72 -27.36 5.45 -14.89
CA VAL A 72 -26.82 6.68 -14.31
C VAL A 72 -25.42 6.42 -13.78
N ARG A 73 -24.42 7.18 -14.28
CA ARG A 73 -23.01 7.03 -13.88
C ARG A 73 -22.72 7.76 -12.58
N CYS A 74 -22.09 7.05 -11.65
CA CYS A 74 -21.55 7.58 -10.40
C CYS A 74 -20.05 7.30 -10.32
N VAL A 75 -19.24 8.35 -10.29
CA VAL A 75 -17.77 8.26 -10.20
C VAL A 75 -17.35 8.27 -8.74
N LEU A 76 -16.66 7.23 -8.28
CA LEU A 76 -16.30 7.02 -6.87
C LEU A 76 -14.84 7.34 -6.55
N GLY A 77 -14.02 7.58 -7.58
CA GLY A 77 -12.69 8.13 -7.41
C GLY A 77 -12.72 9.54 -6.80
N THR A 78 -11.87 9.80 -5.81
CA THR A 78 -11.52 11.17 -5.38
C THR A 78 -10.17 11.54 -5.96
N ASN A 79 -10.12 12.47 -6.91
CA ASN A 79 -8.86 12.88 -7.54
C ASN A 79 -8.80 14.38 -7.79
N ARG A 80 -7.73 14.99 -7.28
CA ARG A 80 -7.46 16.42 -7.40
C ARG A 80 -6.63 16.72 -8.65
N VAL A 81 -6.91 17.86 -9.26
CA VAL A 81 -6.18 18.45 -10.41
C VAL A 81 -5.93 19.93 -10.13
N ARG A 82 -5.23 20.63 -11.03
CA ARG A 82 -4.82 22.04 -10.86
C ARG A 82 -5.94 22.94 -10.32
N ASP A 83 -7.13 22.86 -10.92
CA ASP A 83 -8.23 23.79 -10.67
C ASP A 83 -9.36 23.20 -9.79
N GLY A 84 -9.05 22.21 -8.95
CA GLY A 84 -10.01 21.59 -8.03
C GLY A 84 -10.01 20.07 -8.13
N TYR A 85 -11.19 19.46 -8.26
CA TYR A 85 -11.35 18.01 -8.36
C TYR A 85 -11.80 17.61 -9.76
N ALA A 86 -11.11 16.66 -10.36
CA ALA A 86 -11.60 15.98 -11.56
C ALA A 86 -12.68 14.95 -11.19
N GLN A 87 -12.58 14.37 -9.99
CA GLN A 87 -13.53 13.39 -9.47
C GLN A 87 -13.73 13.60 -7.97
N GLU A 88 -14.99 13.55 -7.52
CA GLU A 88 -15.42 13.92 -6.17
C GLU A 88 -16.11 12.75 -5.44
N GLY A 89 -15.58 11.54 -5.60
CA GLY A 89 -16.15 10.32 -5.05
C GLY A 89 -16.33 10.32 -3.52
N TYR A 90 -15.56 11.13 -2.80
CA TYR A 90 -15.72 11.37 -1.36
C TYR A 90 -17.16 11.76 -0.97
N ARG A 91 -17.94 12.36 -1.88
CA ARG A 91 -19.33 12.73 -1.63
C ARG A 91 -20.26 11.53 -1.40
N TYR A 92 -19.92 10.38 -1.98
CA TYR A 92 -20.63 9.12 -1.81
C TYR A 92 -20.12 8.30 -0.62
N LEU A 93 -18.98 8.70 -0.03
CA LEU A 93 -18.37 7.96 1.06
C LEU A 93 -19.17 8.19 2.36
N LEU A 94 -19.71 7.11 2.90
CA LEU A 94 -20.50 7.11 4.12
C LEU A 94 -19.61 6.91 5.35
N HIS A 95 -18.64 5.99 5.23
CA HIS A 95 -17.84 5.54 6.34
C HIS A 95 -16.47 5.03 5.88
N PHE A 96 -15.45 5.22 6.73
CA PHE A 96 -14.15 4.58 6.59
C PHE A 96 -13.78 3.85 7.89
N GLN A 97 -13.22 2.66 7.77
CA GLN A 97 -12.70 1.87 8.88
C GLN A 97 -11.26 1.44 8.59
N ARG A 98 -10.35 1.57 9.57
CA ARG A 98 -8.94 1.18 9.40
C ARG A 98 -8.68 -0.29 9.74
N TYR A 99 -9.34 -0.86 10.75
CA TYR A 99 -9.04 -2.18 11.30
C TYR A 99 -10.12 -3.20 11.00
N PRO A 100 -9.81 -4.46 10.65
CA PRO A 100 -8.45 -5.00 10.46
C PRO A 100 -7.78 -4.42 9.21
N PHE A 101 -8.58 -3.98 8.23
CA PHE A 101 -8.11 -3.50 6.94
C PHE A 101 -8.78 -2.17 6.58
N PRO A 102 -8.08 -1.25 5.89
CA PRO A 102 -8.66 -0.07 5.28
C PRO A 102 -9.89 -0.44 4.46
N THR A 103 -11.04 0.06 4.88
CA THR A 103 -12.35 -0.28 4.31
C THR A 103 -13.12 1.01 4.06
N TYR A 104 -13.44 1.26 2.80
CA TYR A 104 -14.27 2.37 2.35
C TYR A 104 -15.70 1.87 2.10
N ILE A 105 -16.69 2.54 2.69
CA ILE A 105 -18.10 2.20 2.49
C ILE A 105 -18.76 3.38 1.79
N TYR A 106 -19.13 3.17 0.54
CA TYR A 106 -19.87 4.13 -0.27
C TYR A 106 -21.36 3.78 -0.25
N GLN A 107 -22.21 4.81 -0.28
CA GLN A 107 -23.66 4.67 -0.41
C GLN A 107 -24.14 5.50 -1.60
N ILE A 108 -24.77 4.84 -2.58
CA ILE A 108 -25.28 5.46 -3.80
C ILE A 108 -26.65 4.86 -4.12
N ASP A 109 -27.71 5.67 -4.12
CA ASP A 109 -29.07 5.27 -4.53
C ASP A 109 -29.59 3.94 -3.95
N GLY A 110 -29.30 3.68 -2.67
CA GLY A 110 -29.72 2.46 -1.96
C GLY A 110 -28.75 1.28 -2.09
N ILE A 111 -27.66 1.44 -2.83
CA ILE A 111 -26.59 0.46 -3.03
C ILE A 111 -25.42 0.80 -2.13
N PHE A 112 -24.85 -0.21 -1.48
CA PHE A 112 -23.60 -0.08 -0.74
C PHE A 112 -22.47 -0.75 -1.50
N LEU A 113 -21.40 0.00 -1.77
CA LEU A 113 -20.13 -0.54 -2.25
C LEU A 113 -19.12 -0.50 -1.11
N ILE A 114 -18.64 -1.67 -0.70
CA ILE A 114 -17.65 -1.84 0.35
C ILE A 114 -16.34 -2.26 -0.31
N LYS A 115 -15.32 -1.39 -0.24
CA LYS A 115 -13.98 -1.61 -0.79
C LYS A 115 -13.01 -1.85 0.35
N THR A 116 -12.49 -3.06 0.47
CA THR A 116 -11.52 -3.47 1.49
C THR A 116 -10.16 -3.72 0.85
N ILE A 117 -9.09 -3.18 1.42
CA ILE A 117 -7.73 -3.31 0.86
C ILE A 117 -6.87 -4.14 1.81
N ILE A 118 -6.25 -5.21 1.31
CA ILE A 118 -5.27 -6.01 2.04
C ILE A 118 -3.95 -6.06 1.28
N MET A 119 -2.84 -6.11 1.99
CA MET A 119 -1.53 -6.37 1.42
C MET A 119 -1.04 -7.71 1.96
N VAL A 120 -0.56 -8.60 1.08
CA VAL A 120 -0.13 -9.95 1.46
C VAL A 120 1.23 -9.87 2.12
N HIS A 121 1.34 -10.30 3.38
CA HIS A 121 2.61 -10.32 4.09
C HIS A 121 3.61 -11.27 3.38
N GLY A 122 4.84 -10.80 3.16
CA GLY A 122 5.89 -11.53 2.47
C GLY A 122 5.81 -11.46 0.94
N GLU A 123 4.86 -10.71 0.37
CA GLU A 123 4.70 -10.58 -1.08
C GLU A 123 4.45 -9.13 -1.50
N ASN A 124 4.96 -8.75 -2.67
CA ASN A 124 4.58 -7.50 -3.34
C ASN A 124 3.22 -7.68 -4.04
N THR A 125 2.19 -7.98 -3.24
CA THR A 125 0.82 -8.25 -3.70
C THR A 125 -0.18 -7.47 -2.85
N THR A 126 -1.06 -6.71 -3.50
CA THR A 126 -2.21 -6.03 -2.89
C THR A 126 -3.50 -6.61 -3.48
N VAL A 127 -4.46 -6.92 -2.62
CA VAL A 127 -5.80 -7.35 -3.03
C VAL A 127 -6.81 -6.31 -2.61
N VAL A 128 -7.58 -5.82 -3.57
CA VAL A 128 -8.71 -4.92 -3.35
C VAL A 128 -9.99 -5.73 -3.53
N HIS A 129 -10.70 -5.92 -2.44
CA HIS A 129 -11.91 -6.71 -2.38
C HIS A 129 -13.15 -5.80 -2.36
N TYR A 130 -14.11 -6.12 -3.22
CA TYR A 130 -15.34 -5.38 -3.40
C TYR A 130 -16.52 -6.25 -2.99
N ARG A 131 -17.36 -5.72 -2.10
CA ARG A 131 -18.67 -6.27 -1.79
C ARG A 131 -19.74 -5.23 -2.12
N VAL A 132 -20.67 -5.62 -2.98
CA VAL A 132 -21.79 -4.79 -3.45
C VAL A 132 -23.07 -5.34 -2.85
N VAL A 133 -23.77 -4.50 -2.08
CA VAL A 133 -25.10 -4.83 -1.55
C VAL A 133 -26.15 -4.13 -2.41
N ASN A 134 -26.83 -4.91 -3.25
CA ASN A 134 -27.87 -4.46 -4.18
C ASN A 134 -29.19 -5.19 -3.89
N GLN A 135 -29.85 -4.81 -2.79
CA GLN A 135 -31.09 -5.46 -2.35
C GLN A 135 -32.27 -5.16 -3.28
N LEU A 136 -32.27 -3.99 -3.92
CA LEU A 136 -33.33 -3.53 -4.83
C LEU A 136 -33.22 -4.14 -6.23
N LYS A 137 -32.20 -4.98 -6.47
CA LYS A 137 -31.92 -5.64 -7.76
C LYS A 137 -31.87 -4.67 -8.93
N GLN A 138 -31.29 -3.49 -8.70
CA GLN A 138 -31.10 -2.48 -9.73
C GLN A 138 -30.10 -2.98 -10.77
N ASP A 139 -30.21 -2.50 -12.01
CA ASP A 139 -29.22 -2.77 -13.05
C ASP A 139 -27.90 -2.12 -12.66
N LEU A 140 -26.88 -2.94 -12.39
CA LEU A 140 -25.54 -2.49 -12.07
C LEU A 140 -24.54 -2.85 -13.14
N GLU A 141 -23.71 -1.87 -13.49
CA GLU A 141 -22.50 -2.07 -14.25
C GLU A 141 -21.35 -1.36 -13.53
N MET A 142 -20.29 -2.10 -13.23
CA MET A 142 -19.09 -1.57 -12.57
C MET A 142 -17.93 -1.52 -13.54
N PHE A 143 -17.14 -0.46 -13.45
CA PHE A 143 -15.87 -0.31 -14.13
C PHE A 143 -14.80 0.06 -13.12
N ILE A 144 -13.68 -0.66 -13.15
CA ILE A 144 -12.54 -0.40 -12.27
C ILE A 144 -11.33 -0.13 -13.15
N PHE A 145 -10.79 1.08 -13.04
CA PHE A 145 -9.68 1.58 -13.81
C PHE A 145 -8.41 1.56 -12.96
N PRO A 146 -7.44 0.66 -13.25
CA PRO A 146 -6.14 0.69 -12.60
C PRO A 146 -5.31 1.85 -13.14
N LEU A 147 -4.77 2.67 -12.23
CA LEU A 147 -3.80 3.71 -12.54
C LEU A 147 -2.40 3.18 -12.23
N ILE A 148 -1.60 2.98 -13.28
CA ILE A 148 -0.32 2.28 -13.25
C ILE A 148 0.84 3.24 -13.46
N ASN A 149 1.95 2.90 -12.81
CA ASN A 149 3.23 3.58 -12.94
C ASN A 149 4.38 2.55 -12.82
N CYS A 150 5.63 2.98 -12.89
CA CYS A 150 6.82 2.13 -12.64
C CYS A 150 8.01 2.94 -12.06
N ARG A 151 7.74 4.14 -11.56
CA ARG A 151 8.78 5.04 -11.09
C ARG A 151 9.34 4.62 -9.75
N ASP A 152 10.56 5.08 -9.51
CA ASP A 152 11.05 5.26 -8.15
C ASP A 152 10.08 6.12 -7.32
N PHE A 153 9.90 5.74 -6.05
CA PHE A 153 8.97 6.39 -5.13
C PHE A 153 9.29 7.86 -4.83
N HIS A 154 10.51 8.36 -5.14
CA HIS A 154 10.91 9.76 -5.03
C HIS A 154 10.82 10.57 -6.33
N HIS A 155 10.29 10.01 -7.42
CA HIS A 155 10.15 10.72 -8.69
C HIS A 155 8.67 10.95 -9.05
N THR A 156 8.42 11.55 -10.22
CA THR A 156 7.10 11.69 -10.84
C THR A 156 7.22 11.36 -12.32
N THR A 157 6.14 10.87 -12.93
CA THR A 157 6.10 10.48 -14.33
C THR A 157 5.20 11.40 -15.16
N GLN A 158 5.56 11.59 -16.42
CA GLN A 158 4.71 12.23 -17.44
C GLN A 158 4.24 11.21 -18.47
N LYS A 159 3.16 11.53 -19.17
CA LYS A 159 2.63 10.68 -20.23
C LYS A 159 3.72 10.33 -21.25
N ASN A 160 3.76 9.05 -21.60
CA ASN A 160 4.66 8.44 -22.59
C ASN A 160 6.14 8.37 -22.18
N ASP A 161 6.46 8.54 -20.89
CA ASP A 161 7.81 8.24 -20.39
C ASP A 161 8.20 6.76 -20.62
N TRP A 162 7.21 5.86 -20.68
CA TRP A 162 7.39 4.44 -20.98
C TRP A 162 6.34 3.88 -21.96
N PRO A 163 6.69 2.82 -22.72
CA PRO A 163 5.81 2.26 -23.74
C PRO A 163 4.64 1.42 -23.20
N PHE A 164 4.76 0.81 -22.01
CA PHE A 164 3.77 -0.09 -21.40
C PHE A 164 3.21 -1.17 -22.35
N HIS A 165 3.93 -2.29 -22.45
CA HIS A 165 3.45 -3.45 -23.19
C HIS A 165 2.48 -4.29 -22.35
N GLN A 166 1.38 -4.74 -22.94
CA GLN A 166 0.35 -5.53 -22.27
C GLN A 166 0.24 -6.91 -22.93
N GLU A 167 0.23 -7.96 -22.12
CA GLU A 167 0.01 -9.34 -22.54
C GLU A 167 -1.20 -9.93 -21.80
N PHE A 168 -2.17 -10.45 -22.55
CA PHE A 168 -3.37 -11.05 -21.98
C PHE A 168 -3.09 -12.50 -21.61
N ILE A 169 -3.13 -12.80 -20.32
CA ILE A 169 -3.01 -14.17 -19.83
C ILE A 169 -4.35 -14.89 -20.01
N ASN A 170 -5.46 -14.21 -19.68
CA ASN A 170 -6.83 -14.68 -19.91
C ASN A 170 -7.82 -13.49 -19.89
N ASN A 171 -9.13 -13.76 -19.92
CA ASN A 171 -10.19 -12.74 -19.92
C ASN A 171 -10.35 -11.96 -18.61
N ARG A 172 -9.58 -12.27 -17.57
CA ARG A 172 -9.57 -11.61 -16.26
C ARG A 172 -8.18 -11.28 -15.75
N GLN A 173 -7.14 -11.44 -16.58
CA GLN A 173 -5.76 -11.27 -16.16
C GLN A 173 -4.90 -10.70 -17.27
N VAL A 174 -4.15 -9.66 -16.93
CA VAL A 174 -3.22 -8.98 -17.81
C VAL A 174 -1.86 -8.83 -17.12
N GLU A 175 -0.81 -9.06 -17.89
CA GLU A 175 0.57 -8.78 -17.54
C GLU A 175 0.99 -7.49 -18.24
N ILE A 176 1.68 -6.62 -17.52
CA ILE A 176 2.10 -5.30 -18.02
C ILE A 176 3.59 -5.16 -17.77
N ALA A 177 4.34 -4.96 -18.86
CA ALA A 177 5.75 -4.65 -18.84
C ALA A 177 5.93 -3.15 -19.16
N PRO A 178 6.23 -2.29 -18.15
CA PRO A 178 6.36 -0.86 -18.36
C PRO A 178 7.41 -0.52 -19.43
N TYR A 179 8.58 -1.14 -19.34
CA TYR A 179 9.68 -1.05 -20.32
C TYR A 179 10.59 -2.29 -20.18
N SER A 180 11.52 -2.48 -21.12
CA SER A 180 12.45 -3.62 -21.09
C SER A 180 13.31 -3.64 -19.81
N GLY A 181 13.24 -4.73 -19.04
CA GLY A 181 13.96 -4.89 -17.76
C GLY A 181 13.27 -4.27 -16.54
N ALA A 182 12.08 -3.67 -16.70
CA ALA A 182 11.24 -3.24 -15.58
C ALA A 182 10.62 -4.43 -14.84
N PRO A 183 10.23 -4.28 -13.56
CA PRO A 183 9.35 -5.24 -12.92
C PRO A 183 8.05 -5.38 -13.71
N HIS A 184 7.59 -6.62 -13.88
CA HIS A 184 6.29 -6.89 -14.49
C HIS A 184 5.18 -6.62 -13.47
N ILE A 185 4.05 -6.11 -13.95
CA ILE A 185 2.87 -5.82 -13.14
C ILE A 185 1.76 -6.76 -13.60
N TYR A 186 1.29 -7.60 -12.69
CA TYR A 186 0.19 -8.51 -12.93
C TYR A 186 -1.09 -7.93 -12.30
N LEU A 187 -2.12 -7.79 -13.12
CA LEU A 187 -3.46 -7.46 -12.66
C LEU A 187 -4.38 -8.64 -12.92
N ALA A 188 -5.18 -9.03 -11.94
CA ALA A 188 -6.17 -10.09 -12.11
C ALA A 188 -7.49 -9.79 -11.38
N SER A 189 -8.55 -10.48 -11.79
CA SER A 189 -9.78 -10.58 -11.01
C SER A 189 -10.26 -12.03 -10.91
N ASP A 190 -10.84 -12.38 -9.76
CA ASP A 190 -11.54 -13.66 -9.57
C ASP A 190 -12.89 -13.70 -10.33
N ARG A 191 -13.47 -12.54 -10.67
CA ARG A 191 -14.81 -12.46 -11.26
C ARG A 191 -14.97 -11.47 -12.41
N ALA A 192 -14.43 -10.25 -12.29
CA ALA A 192 -14.63 -9.19 -13.27
C ALA A 192 -13.81 -9.45 -14.55
N GLY A 193 -14.40 -9.23 -15.72
CA GLY A 193 -13.70 -9.36 -17.00
C GLY A 193 -12.79 -8.16 -17.24
N PHE A 194 -11.61 -8.37 -17.83
CA PHE A 194 -10.71 -7.28 -18.20
C PHE A 194 -10.90 -6.90 -19.67
N VAL A 195 -11.05 -5.59 -19.94
CA VAL A 195 -11.22 -5.03 -21.27
C VAL A 195 -10.03 -4.13 -21.61
N TYR A 196 -9.38 -4.42 -22.75
CA TYR A 196 -8.30 -3.60 -23.28
C TYR A 196 -8.83 -2.22 -23.70
N SER A 197 -8.32 -1.16 -23.08
CA SER A 197 -8.67 0.21 -23.45
C SER A 197 -7.60 1.18 -22.94
N PRO A 198 -6.38 1.14 -23.52
CA PRO A 198 -5.26 1.91 -23.03
C PRO A 198 -5.54 3.42 -23.11
N SER A 199 -5.31 4.11 -22.01
CA SER A 199 -5.45 5.56 -21.91
C SER A 199 -4.54 6.10 -20.81
N TRP A 200 -4.67 7.37 -20.47
CA TRP A 200 -3.85 8.02 -19.45
C TRP A 200 -4.72 8.92 -18.59
N TYR A 201 -4.57 8.78 -17.27
CA TYR A 201 -4.98 9.82 -16.33
C TYR A 201 -3.90 10.91 -16.35
N LYS A 202 -4.28 12.18 -16.52
CA LYS A 202 -3.32 13.28 -16.63
C LYS A 202 -3.46 14.29 -15.51
N GLY A 203 -2.33 14.77 -15.01
CA GLY A 203 -2.26 15.91 -14.10
C GLY A 203 -2.89 15.65 -12.74
N MET A 204 -2.73 14.44 -12.18
CA MET A 204 -3.04 14.18 -10.77
C MET A 204 -2.19 15.10 -9.91
N TYR A 205 -2.82 15.86 -9.03
CA TYR A 205 -2.16 16.90 -8.26
C TYR A 205 -1.92 16.48 -6.80
N TYR A 206 -0.67 16.62 -6.37
CA TYR A 206 -0.18 16.31 -5.02
C TYR A 206 0.13 17.59 -4.26
N TYR A 207 -0.85 18.11 -3.49
CA TYR A 207 -0.67 19.38 -2.78
C TYR A 207 0.44 19.33 -1.72
N MET A 208 0.73 18.16 -1.15
CA MET A 208 1.82 17.99 -0.18
C MET A 208 3.19 18.17 -0.84
N GLU A 209 3.33 17.80 -2.11
CA GLU A 209 4.56 18.00 -2.88
C GLU A 209 4.74 19.46 -3.28
N GLU A 210 3.65 20.15 -3.65
CA GLU A 210 3.71 21.60 -3.88
C GLU A 210 4.14 22.35 -2.63
N TYR A 211 3.56 22.03 -1.47
CA TYR A 211 3.94 22.62 -0.18
C TYR A 211 5.44 22.42 0.13
N ARG A 212 6.04 21.33 -0.35
CA ARG A 212 7.46 21.01 -0.18
C ARG A 212 8.36 21.58 -1.29
N GLY A 213 7.79 22.28 -2.28
CA GLY A 213 8.54 22.80 -3.44
C GLY A 213 9.02 21.72 -4.40
N LEU A 214 8.34 20.57 -4.46
CA LEU A 214 8.66 19.43 -5.32
C LEU A 214 7.69 19.34 -6.52
N PRO A 215 8.03 18.60 -7.60
CA PRO A 215 7.08 18.29 -8.66
C PRO A 215 5.78 17.70 -8.11
N CYS A 216 4.68 18.37 -8.39
CA CYS A 216 3.37 18.13 -7.75
C CYS A 216 2.29 17.64 -8.72
N TYR A 217 2.63 17.39 -9.99
CA TYR A 217 1.71 16.83 -10.99
C TYR A 217 2.27 15.52 -11.53
N GLU A 218 1.40 14.55 -11.73
CA GLU A 218 1.76 13.24 -12.28
C GLU A 218 0.69 12.67 -13.21
N ASP A 219 1.15 11.99 -14.25
CA ASP A 219 0.32 11.21 -15.16
C ASP A 219 0.43 9.71 -14.82
N HIS A 220 -0.67 8.97 -14.98
CA HIS A 220 -0.71 7.52 -14.74
C HIS A 220 -1.28 6.80 -15.96
N PHE A 221 -0.66 5.68 -16.32
CA PHE A 221 -1.13 4.84 -17.41
C PHE A 221 -2.36 4.04 -16.99
N ILE A 222 -3.39 3.99 -17.83
CA ILE A 222 -4.57 3.15 -17.62
C ILE A 222 -4.51 2.06 -18.70
N PRO A 223 -4.25 0.79 -18.36
CA PRO A 223 -4.10 -0.28 -19.35
C PRO A 223 -5.43 -0.65 -20.02
N GLY A 224 -6.52 -0.44 -19.29
CA GLY A 224 -7.86 -0.90 -19.59
C GLY A 224 -8.68 -0.84 -18.30
N TYR A 225 -9.72 -1.65 -18.20
CA TYR A 225 -10.56 -1.70 -17.00
C TYR A 225 -11.11 -3.10 -16.75
N PHE A 226 -11.39 -3.38 -15.48
CA PHE A 226 -12.20 -4.53 -15.10
C PHE A 226 -13.67 -4.14 -15.11
N THR A 227 -14.54 -5.04 -15.55
CA THR A 227 -15.99 -4.80 -15.59
C THR A 227 -16.81 -5.99 -15.12
N LEU A 228 -17.96 -5.68 -14.50
CA LEU A 228 -18.95 -6.64 -14.03
C LEU A 228 -20.35 -6.04 -14.20
N TYR A 229 -21.24 -6.77 -14.86
CA TYR A 229 -22.67 -6.47 -14.90
C TYR A 229 -23.42 -7.42 -13.98
N SER A 230 -24.35 -6.91 -13.16
CA SER A 230 -25.20 -7.73 -12.31
C SER A 230 -26.47 -6.99 -11.86
N GLN A 231 -27.49 -7.76 -11.50
CA GLN A 231 -28.65 -7.28 -10.73
C GLN A 231 -28.64 -7.86 -9.31
N ALA A 232 -27.67 -8.69 -8.97
CA ALA A 232 -27.54 -9.29 -7.65
C ALA A 232 -26.60 -8.45 -6.77
N SER A 233 -26.56 -8.81 -5.49
CA SER A 233 -25.42 -8.46 -4.65
C SER A 233 -24.21 -9.25 -5.13
N GLU A 234 -23.04 -8.60 -5.15
CA GLU A 234 -21.84 -9.14 -5.74
C GLU A 234 -20.66 -9.07 -4.78
N GLU A 235 -19.73 -10.01 -4.94
CA GLU A 235 -18.49 -10.05 -4.17
C GLU A 235 -17.38 -10.59 -5.07
N PHE A 236 -16.27 -9.85 -5.14
CA PHE A 236 -15.15 -10.13 -6.03
C PHE A 236 -13.90 -9.32 -5.65
N SER A 237 -12.76 -9.69 -6.23
CA SER A 237 -11.46 -9.10 -5.90
C SER A 237 -10.71 -8.67 -7.16
N ILE A 238 -9.90 -7.61 -7.01
CA ILE A 238 -8.86 -7.22 -7.96
C ILE A 238 -7.50 -7.41 -7.28
N ILE A 239 -6.59 -8.10 -7.95
CA ILE A 239 -5.27 -8.47 -7.44
C ILE A 239 -4.23 -7.68 -8.22
N LEU A 240 -3.30 -7.06 -7.50
CA LEU A 240 -2.20 -6.25 -8.01
C LEU A 240 -0.90 -6.90 -7.51
N SER A 241 -0.03 -7.39 -8.39
CA SER A 241 1.18 -8.09 -7.95
C SER A 241 2.39 -7.86 -8.86
N THR A 242 3.60 -8.03 -8.33
CA THR A 242 4.81 -8.21 -9.15
C THR A 242 5.06 -9.67 -9.53
N GLY A 243 4.32 -10.61 -8.94
CA GLY A 243 4.41 -12.04 -9.21
C GLY A 243 3.23 -12.54 -10.05
N LYS A 244 3.43 -13.65 -10.77
CA LYS A 244 2.36 -14.31 -11.53
C LYS A 244 1.24 -14.74 -10.59
N ILE A 245 0.00 -14.47 -10.98
CA ILE A 245 -1.19 -14.76 -10.18
C ILE A 245 -1.79 -16.09 -10.66
N ALA A 246 -1.81 -17.11 -9.78
CA ALA A 246 -2.42 -18.42 -10.06
C ALA A 246 -3.91 -18.50 -9.66
N GLY A 247 -4.39 -17.53 -8.89
CA GLY A 247 -5.75 -17.46 -8.35
C GLY A 247 -5.78 -16.55 -7.12
N CYS A 248 -6.98 -16.25 -6.61
CA CYS A 248 -7.15 -15.47 -5.39
C CYS A 248 -8.31 -16.03 -4.57
N ASN A 249 -8.06 -16.25 -3.28
CA ASN A 249 -9.10 -16.49 -2.30
C ASN A 249 -8.98 -15.40 -1.23
N TYR A 250 -9.81 -14.36 -1.35
CA TYR A 250 -9.80 -13.23 -0.44
C TYR A 250 -10.02 -13.65 1.01
N GLU A 251 -10.97 -14.55 1.28
CA GLU A 251 -11.30 -14.98 2.64
C GLU A 251 -10.09 -15.66 3.30
N MET A 252 -9.40 -16.53 2.57
CA MET A 252 -8.19 -17.18 3.04
C MET A 252 -7.08 -16.15 3.35
N LEU A 253 -6.81 -15.22 2.42
CA LEU A 253 -5.77 -14.20 2.62
C LEU A 253 -6.11 -13.27 3.79
N ALA A 254 -7.36 -12.85 3.90
CA ALA A 254 -7.84 -11.99 4.98
C ALA A 254 -7.80 -12.69 6.34
N ASN A 255 -8.11 -13.99 6.40
CA ASN A 255 -8.04 -14.77 7.63
C ASN A 255 -6.59 -15.03 8.04
N ASN A 256 -5.71 -15.40 7.11
CA ASN A 256 -4.28 -15.58 7.39
C ASN A 256 -3.67 -14.31 7.99
N GLU A 257 -3.99 -13.14 7.45
CA GLU A 257 -3.45 -11.87 7.97
C GLU A 257 -4.04 -11.50 9.34
N LYS A 258 -5.33 -11.77 9.58
CA LYS A 258 -5.94 -11.61 10.91
C LYS A 258 -5.30 -12.55 11.94
N GLU A 259 -5.08 -13.81 11.57
CA GLU A 259 -4.41 -14.81 12.42
C GLU A 259 -2.98 -14.38 12.75
N ARG A 260 -2.23 -13.88 11.76
CA ARG A 260 -0.89 -13.31 11.95
C ARG A 260 -0.90 -12.13 12.94
N CYS A 261 -1.83 -11.19 12.75
CA CYS A 261 -1.99 -10.05 13.66
C CYS A 261 -2.36 -10.50 15.09
N ASN A 262 -3.29 -11.44 15.23
CA ASN A 262 -3.68 -11.97 16.54
C ASN A 262 -2.51 -12.69 17.22
N ALA A 263 -1.71 -13.46 16.48
CA ALA A 263 -0.52 -14.11 17.02
C ALA A 263 0.52 -13.10 17.56
N LEU A 264 0.67 -11.94 16.93
CA LEU A 264 1.52 -10.85 17.44
C LEU A 264 0.97 -10.25 18.74
N LEU A 265 -0.35 -10.07 18.84
CA LEU A 265 -1.00 -9.56 20.05
C LEU A 265 -0.89 -10.57 21.20
N ASP A 266 -1.12 -11.85 20.92
CA ASP A 266 -1.02 -12.94 21.89
C ASP A 266 0.40 -13.09 22.41
N LEU A 267 1.40 -12.99 21.52
CA LEU A 267 2.81 -13.00 21.89
C LEU A 267 3.19 -11.82 22.80
N ALA A 268 2.68 -10.64 22.52
CA ALA A 268 2.95 -9.44 23.32
C ALA A 268 2.22 -9.47 24.68
N GLY A 269 1.08 -10.16 24.77
CA GLY A 269 0.37 -10.42 26.04
C GLY A 269 -0.32 -9.21 26.68
N TYR A 270 -0.51 -8.12 25.94
CA TYR A 270 -1.18 -6.91 26.45
C TYR A 270 -2.69 -6.95 26.22
N SER A 271 -3.46 -6.54 27.23
CA SER A 271 -4.92 -6.44 27.18
C SER A 271 -5.46 -5.04 26.87
N ASP A 272 -4.63 -3.99 27.01
CA ASP A 272 -5.03 -2.61 26.75
C ASP A 272 -5.17 -2.32 25.24
N ASP A 273 -6.31 -1.78 24.83
CA ASP A 273 -6.64 -1.53 23.41
C ASP A 273 -5.69 -0.53 22.74
N PHE A 274 -5.16 0.44 23.48
CA PHE A 274 -4.19 1.40 22.95
C PHE A 274 -2.83 0.74 22.75
N VAL A 275 -2.36 -0.05 23.72
CA VAL A 275 -1.11 -0.81 23.62
C VAL A 275 -1.17 -1.84 22.48
N GLN A 276 -2.30 -2.54 22.32
CA GLN A 276 -2.49 -3.48 21.19
C GLN A 276 -2.35 -2.80 19.82
N LYS A 277 -2.82 -1.55 19.67
CA LYS A 277 -2.58 -0.77 18.43
C LYS A 277 -1.10 -0.49 18.22
N LEU A 278 -0.37 -0.17 19.29
CA LEU A 278 1.07 0.05 19.21
C LEU A 278 1.84 -1.23 18.85
N VAL A 279 1.40 -2.39 19.35
CA VAL A 279 1.98 -3.70 18.98
C VAL A 279 1.83 -3.95 17.47
N LEU A 280 0.63 -3.74 16.91
CA LEU A 280 0.43 -3.89 15.47
C LEU A 280 1.18 -2.83 14.66
N ALA A 281 1.21 -1.58 15.12
CA ALA A 281 1.98 -0.53 14.45
C ALA A 281 3.50 -0.79 14.50
N ALA A 282 4.00 -1.47 15.53
CA ALA A 282 5.40 -1.86 15.61
C ALA A 282 5.80 -2.87 14.52
N ASP A 283 4.87 -3.76 14.16
CA ASP A 283 5.08 -4.75 13.10
C ASP A 283 5.31 -4.11 11.73
N ASP A 284 4.66 -2.97 11.45
CA ASP A 284 4.76 -2.28 10.16
C ASP A 284 6.22 -1.95 9.78
N PHE A 285 7.11 -1.74 10.76
CA PHE A 285 8.50 -1.30 10.55
C PHE A 285 9.52 -2.44 10.47
N ILE A 286 9.16 -3.66 10.88
CA ILE A 286 10.08 -4.81 10.84
C ILE A 286 10.01 -5.45 9.46
N VAL A 287 11.15 -5.51 8.78
CA VAL A 287 11.22 -5.92 7.36
C VAL A 287 12.30 -6.95 7.11
N GLU A 288 12.18 -7.70 6.03
CA GLU A 288 13.24 -8.57 5.53
C GLU A 288 14.27 -7.78 4.72
N ARG A 289 15.53 -8.14 4.92
CA ARG A 289 16.67 -7.60 4.18
C ARG A 289 17.30 -8.67 3.31
N ALA A 290 17.07 -8.57 2.01
CA ALA A 290 17.55 -9.53 1.01
C ALA A 290 19.07 -9.73 1.06
N SER A 291 19.85 -8.66 1.29
CA SER A 291 21.32 -8.72 1.35
C SER A 291 21.88 -9.56 2.51
N THR A 292 21.09 -9.82 3.55
CA THR A 292 21.52 -10.61 4.73
C THR A 292 20.67 -11.84 4.99
N GLY A 293 19.51 -11.97 4.34
CA GLY A 293 18.53 -13.02 4.61
C GLY A 293 17.92 -12.95 6.02
N LYS A 294 17.96 -11.78 6.66
CA LYS A 294 17.52 -11.53 8.04
C LYS A 294 16.63 -10.30 8.13
N LYS A 295 16.04 -10.06 9.30
CA LYS A 295 15.23 -8.86 9.56
C LYS A 295 16.08 -7.58 9.72
N SER A 296 15.44 -6.44 9.44
CA SER A 296 15.90 -5.07 9.68
C SER A 296 14.71 -4.19 10.11
N ILE A 297 14.95 -2.91 10.38
CA ILE A 297 13.92 -1.93 10.76
C ILE A 297 13.96 -0.74 9.80
N ILE A 298 12.87 -0.47 9.09
CA ILE A 298 12.70 0.78 8.35
C ILE A 298 12.50 1.94 9.34
N ALA A 299 13.24 3.04 9.16
CA ALA A 299 13.18 4.18 10.08
C ALA A 299 11.87 4.98 9.97
N GLY A 300 11.19 4.93 8.83
CA GLY A 300 9.90 5.57 8.67
C GLY A 300 9.37 5.53 7.24
N TYR A 301 8.12 5.10 7.09
CA TYR A 301 7.39 5.25 5.85
C TYR A 301 6.92 6.70 5.65
N PRO A 302 6.85 7.20 4.41
CA PRO A 302 7.26 6.52 3.18
C PRO A 302 8.71 6.79 2.78
N TRP A 303 9.46 7.65 3.48
CA TRP A 303 10.69 8.25 2.95
C TRP A 303 11.98 7.48 3.24
N PHE A 304 12.06 6.80 4.38
CA PHE A 304 13.33 6.31 4.88
C PHE A 304 13.52 4.83 4.58
N ASN A 305 14.79 4.45 4.39
CA ASN A 305 15.24 3.07 4.43
C ASN A 305 15.50 2.69 5.91
N ASP A 306 16.33 1.68 6.16
CA ASP A 306 16.80 1.29 7.49
C ASP A 306 18.05 2.08 7.90
N TRP A 307 17.87 2.85 8.97
CA TRP A 307 18.89 3.74 9.55
C TRP A 307 19.35 3.18 10.89
N GLY A 308 20.65 3.02 11.08
CA GLY A 308 21.20 2.32 12.24
C GLY A 308 20.87 2.98 13.57
N ARG A 309 20.95 4.31 13.66
CA ARG A 309 20.57 5.02 14.88
C ARG A 309 19.11 4.76 15.24
N ASP A 310 18.20 5.03 14.30
CA ASP A 310 16.75 4.90 14.50
C ASP A 310 16.36 3.46 14.81
N ALA A 311 16.92 2.49 14.08
CA ALA A 311 16.70 1.07 14.30
C ALA A 311 17.11 0.66 15.72
N MET A 312 18.30 1.04 16.19
CA MET A 312 18.76 0.66 17.53
C MET A 312 17.95 1.35 18.64
N ILE A 313 17.54 2.61 18.46
CA ILE A 313 16.68 3.29 19.43
C ILE A 313 15.31 2.61 19.52
N ALA A 314 14.73 2.23 18.37
CA ALA A 314 13.39 1.65 18.29
C ALA A 314 13.36 0.15 18.69
N LEU A 315 14.45 -0.59 18.48
CA LEU A 315 14.53 -2.05 18.66
C LEU A 315 13.88 -2.55 19.96
N PRO A 316 14.15 -1.98 21.15
CA PRO A 316 13.54 -2.48 22.38
C PRO A 316 12.01 -2.39 22.38
N GLY A 317 11.45 -1.28 21.88
CA GLY A 317 10.02 -1.07 21.80
C GLY A 317 9.36 -1.97 20.75
N LEU A 318 10.00 -2.12 19.59
CA LEU A 318 9.45 -2.91 18.48
C LEU A 318 9.52 -4.42 18.72
N THR A 319 10.53 -4.89 19.47
CA THR A 319 10.82 -6.33 19.60
C THR A 319 10.82 -6.86 21.03
N LEU A 320 11.54 -6.23 21.97
CA LEU A 320 11.69 -6.77 23.33
C LEU A 320 10.39 -6.60 24.13
N CYS A 321 9.78 -5.42 24.07
CA CYS A 321 8.49 -5.14 24.72
C CYS A 321 7.34 -5.95 24.12
N THR A 322 7.48 -6.50 22.91
CA THR A 322 6.46 -7.28 22.20
C THR A 322 6.76 -8.79 22.20
N GLY A 323 7.82 -9.24 22.89
CA GLY A 323 8.21 -10.65 22.97
C GLY A 323 8.87 -11.22 21.71
N ARG A 324 9.15 -10.39 20.70
CA ARG A 324 9.76 -10.78 19.41
C ARG A 324 11.29 -10.89 19.50
N PHE A 325 11.79 -11.66 20.46
CA PHE A 325 13.23 -11.81 20.72
C PHE A 325 14.01 -12.38 19.52
N GLN A 326 13.36 -13.24 18.73
CA GLN A 326 13.97 -13.81 17.53
C GLN A 326 14.25 -12.74 16.46
N ASP A 327 13.31 -11.81 16.27
CA ASP A 327 13.49 -10.68 15.35
C ASP A 327 14.56 -9.74 15.87
N ALA A 328 14.58 -9.47 17.19
CA ALA A 328 15.62 -8.66 17.82
C ALA A 328 17.03 -9.20 17.51
N ARG A 329 17.21 -10.51 17.68
CA ARG A 329 18.47 -11.20 17.38
C ARG A 329 18.87 -11.07 15.91
N GLU A 330 17.92 -11.23 15.00
CA GLU A 330 18.19 -11.11 13.56
C GLU A 330 18.57 -9.69 13.16
N ILE A 331 17.85 -8.68 13.66
CA ILE A 331 18.15 -7.28 13.41
C ILE A 331 19.55 -6.91 13.94
N LEU A 332 19.86 -7.27 15.19
CA LEU A 332 21.19 -7.04 15.75
C LEU A 332 22.29 -7.72 14.92
N ALA A 333 22.05 -8.94 14.46
CA ALA A 333 22.99 -9.66 13.61
C ALA A 333 23.15 -9.03 12.23
N THR A 334 22.09 -8.45 11.64
CA THR A 334 22.14 -7.69 10.38
C THR A 334 23.08 -6.49 10.51
N PHE A 335 22.91 -5.69 11.57
CA PHE A 335 23.75 -4.50 11.78
C PHE A 335 25.18 -4.86 12.17
N ALA A 336 25.38 -5.88 13.01
CA ALA A 336 26.71 -6.36 13.41
C ALA A 336 27.51 -6.93 12.22
N ALA A 337 26.87 -7.65 11.31
CA ALA A 337 27.52 -8.20 10.11
C ALA A 337 28.02 -7.12 9.14
N ASN A 338 27.47 -5.91 9.22
CA ASN A 338 27.83 -4.78 8.39
C ASN A 338 28.70 -3.75 9.13
N THR A 339 29.40 -4.12 10.21
CA THR A 339 30.31 -3.17 10.86
C THR A 339 31.57 -2.94 10.04
N LYS A 340 31.99 -1.68 9.93
CA LYS A 340 33.24 -1.29 9.26
C LYS A 340 34.02 -0.33 10.17
N GLU A 341 35.29 -0.65 10.42
CA GLU A 341 36.19 0.17 11.25
C GLU A 341 35.61 0.48 12.65
N GLY A 342 34.89 -0.49 13.24
CA GLY A 342 34.24 -0.33 14.55
C GLY A 342 32.92 0.45 14.53
N LEU A 343 32.43 0.84 13.35
CA LEU A 343 31.18 1.57 13.17
C LEU A 343 30.09 0.68 12.56
N VAL A 344 28.89 0.76 13.14
CA VAL A 344 27.65 0.26 12.54
C VAL A 344 27.21 1.23 11.44
N PRO A 345 26.59 0.75 10.34
CA PRO A 345 26.11 1.65 9.29
C PRO A 345 25.05 2.60 9.84
N ASN A 346 25.18 3.89 9.50
CA ASN A 346 24.16 4.90 9.76
C ASN A 346 22.93 4.68 8.87
N MET A 347 23.15 4.34 7.61
CA MET A 347 22.09 4.15 6.63
C MET A 347 22.51 3.07 5.64
N PHE A 348 21.65 2.07 5.44
CA PHE A 348 21.78 1.22 4.28
C PHE A 348 21.21 1.95 3.05
N THR A 349 22.03 2.02 2.02
CA THR A 349 21.71 2.66 0.74
C THR A 349 20.88 1.72 -0.15
N ASP A 350 20.52 2.19 -1.34
CA ASP A 350 19.80 1.38 -2.32
C ASP A 350 20.62 0.16 -2.77
N ALA A 351 19.94 -0.79 -3.42
CA ALA A 351 20.52 -2.08 -3.78
C ALA A 351 21.85 -1.92 -4.55
N GLY A 352 22.90 -2.56 -4.04
CA GLY A 352 24.23 -2.57 -4.66
C GLY A 352 25.14 -1.39 -4.28
N GLN A 353 24.71 -0.48 -3.41
CA GLN A 353 25.55 0.58 -2.88
C GLN A 353 26.11 0.24 -1.49
N GLU A 354 27.28 0.80 -1.17
CA GLU A 354 27.89 0.65 0.16
C GLU A 354 27.07 1.41 1.22
N PRO A 355 26.90 0.86 2.43
CA PRO A 355 26.29 1.59 3.54
C PRO A 355 27.08 2.84 3.93
N LEU A 356 26.40 3.83 4.50
CA LEU A 356 27.04 5.05 4.99
C LEU A 356 27.46 4.90 6.45
N TYR A 357 28.72 5.21 6.77
CA TYR A 357 29.30 5.13 8.13
C TYR A 357 29.65 6.53 8.66
N ASN A 358 28.71 7.47 8.57
CA ASN A 358 28.91 8.87 8.96
C ASN A 358 28.35 9.18 10.36
N THR A 359 28.26 8.17 11.23
CA THR A 359 27.71 8.32 12.58
C THR A 359 28.49 7.47 13.59
N VAL A 360 28.71 8.00 14.80
CA VAL A 360 29.44 7.29 15.87
C VAL A 360 28.48 6.69 16.90
N ASP A 361 27.36 7.37 17.16
CA ASP A 361 26.44 7.00 18.22
C ASP A 361 25.61 5.74 17.92
N ALA A 362 25.38 5.40 16.64
CA ALA A 362 24.67 4.17 16.26
C ALA A 362 25.34 2.91 16.84
N SER A 363 26.67 2.86 16.86
CA SER A 363 27.41 1.77 17.49
C SER A 363 27.20 1.71 19.01
N LEU A 364 27.11 2.86 19.68
CA LEU A 364 26.86 2.92 21.12
C LEU A 364 25.44 2.42 21.45
N TRP A 365 24.46 2.77 20.62
CA TRP A 365 23.12 2.23 20.72
C TRP A 365 23.05 0.73 20.49
N LEU A 366 23.83 0.18 19.55
CA LEU A 366 23.93 -1.26 19.34
C LEU A 366 24.41 -1.97 20.62
N PHE A 367 25.47 -1.47 21.27
CA PHE A 367 25.95 -2.05 22.54
C PHE A 367 24.89 -2.02 23.64
N LEU A 368 24.12 -0.92 23.76
CA LEU A 368 23.01 -0.83 24.70
C LEU A 368 21.90 -1.83 24.38
N CYS A 369 21.63 -2.08 23.11
CA CYS A 369 20.62 -3.06 22.72
C CYS A 369 21.04 -4.49 23.04
N CYS A 370 22.31 -4.83 22.81
CA CYS A 370 22.85 -6.15 23.12
C CYS A 370 22.94 -6.46 24.63
N SER A 371 22.91 -5.43 25.49
CA SER A 371 22.99 -5.61 26.94
C SER A 371 21.64 -5.77 27.64
N LYS A 372 20.55 -5.52 26.93
CA LYS A 372 19.17 -5.78 27.37
C LYS A 372 18.79 -7.21 27.03
#